data_AF-A0A5E7T972-F1
#
_entry.id   AF-A0A5E7T972-F1
#
_cell.length_a   1.000
_cell.length_b   1.000
_cell.length_c   1.000
_cell.angle_alpha   90.00
_cell.angle_beta   90.00
_cell.angle_gamma   90.00
#
_symmetry.space_group_name_H-M   'P 1'
#
loop_
_entity.id
_entity.type
_entity.pdbx_description
1 polymer ?
#
loop_
_entity_poly.entity_id
_entity_poly.type
_entity_poly.pdbx_seq_one_letter_code
_entity_poly.pdbx_strand_id
1 'polypeptide(L)'
;MRLTLLLSSLLLAACGTGNAFTLSTKEAPLNPLTEIKAKLAFTCVYEKIPTPSAESDVLFQYARWLQKNNQLKQDKAVDLEIERLYRIAGENGHYKANINLQNGTMRGFFKLSGEEHLRLSQQLIDAGVATGYYFIGIFLQQGSAGLKKDPEMSLRYYRKAADQGNAQAQAYVAEKLAPIDIAPDVARQMRRCAAEQGNGKAARALGINLSTKGRYQEALETFQLGVVAGDETSASFLEQGFRGPKSDDRLHYLGQQEDLERAERYERIWRILANYSYADPKVPEINEILPLPPAKLPAWDGKLQWLEARLANVPPKKPSEALIQQLAKAKLLEPATGKPMPGSPAFIKASYPAPTCSSGQACPQTGYWQAVRLSRQAYSELKDGVIRRFEENEIMPTLRVQSHEPRFLLPDRITVGEENIEWQLLG
;
A
#
# COMPACT_ATOMS: atom_id res chain seq x y z
N MET A 1 -58.33 -57.83 16.88
CA MET A 1 -57.92 -56.40 16.78
C MET A 1 -57.44 -55.97 18.16
N ARG A 2 -56.28 -55.29 18.23
CA ARG A 2 -55.66 -54.70 19.45
C ARG A 2 -55.12 -55.77 20.43
N LEU A 3 -54.06 -55.57 21.21
CA LEU A 3 -53.00 -54.57 21.40
C LEU A 3 -52.28 -55.05 22.66
N THR A 4 -50.96 -55.27 22.67
CA THR A 4 -50.14 -55.10 23.90
C THR A 4 -48.64 -55.29 23.66
N LEU A 5 -47.92 -54.27 24.14
CA LEU A 5 -46.52 -54.21 24.57
C LEU A 5 -45.94 -55.51 25.14
N LEU A 6 -44.62 -55.71 24.96
CA LEU A 6 -43.69 -55.82 26.10
C LEU A 6 -42.22 -55.78 25.67
N LEU A 7 -41.45 -55.06 26.50
CA LEU A 7 -40.00 -54.89 26.50
C LEU A 7 -39.25 -56.22 26.34
N SER A 8 -38.18 -56.20 25.54
CA SER A 8 -37.11 -57.19 25.62
C SER A 8 -35.79 -56.50 25.94
N SER A 9 -35.26 -56.86 27.10
CA SER A 9 -33.93 -56.53 27.58
C SER A 9 -33.04 -57.76 27.41
N LEU A 10 -31.81 -57.53 26.93
CA LEU A 10 -30.62 -58.40 26.93
C LEU A 10 -30.61 -59.66 26.05
N LEU A 11 -29.74 -59.63 25.02
CA LEU A 11 -28.78 -60.70 24.71
C LEU A 11 -27.54 -60.11 24.02
N LEU A 12 -26.37 -60.64 24.41
CA LEU A 12 -25.01 -60.24 24.06
C LEU A 12 -24.66 -60.45 22.57
N ALA A 13 -23.85 -59.54 22.01
CA ALA A 13 -22.73 -59.89 21.13
C ALA A 13 -21.70 -58.76 21.07
N ALA A 14 -20.46 -59.09 21.40
CA ALA A 14 -19.29 -58.22 21.40
C ALA A 14 -18.88 -57.82 19.97
N CYS A 15 -18.45 -56.56 19.82
CA CYS A 15 -17.29 -56.11 19.02
C CYS A 15 -17.21 -54.58 19.11
N GLY A 16 -16.58 -54.06 20.15
CA GLY A 16 -16.17 -52.66 20.20
C GLY A 16 -14.80 -52.50 19.57
N THR A 17 -14.74 -52.11 18.30
CA THR A 17 -13.53 -51.52 17.70
C THR A 17 -13.43 -50.08 18.19
N GLY A 18 -12.85 -49.91 19.37
CA GLY A 18 -12.37 -48.62 19.83
C GLY A 18 -11.12 -48.25 19.04
N ASN A 19 -11.23 -47.21 18.21
CA ASN A 19 -10.10 -46.49 17.62
C ASN A 19 -9.18 -45.99 18.75
N ALA A 20 -8.16 -46.76 19.08
CA ALA A 20 -7.00 -46.23 19.76
C ALA A 20 -6.27 -45.32 18.76
N PHE A 21 -6.43 -44.01 18.94
CA PHE A 21 -5.58 -43.01 18.32
C PHE A 21 -4.13 -43.29 18.73
N THR A 22 -3.39 -44.00 17.88
CA THR A 22 -1.93 -43.99 17.96
C THR A 22 -1.47 -42.58 17.61
N LEU A 23 -1.05 -41.82 18.63
CA LEU A 23 -0.27 -40.61 18.46
C LEU A 23 1.00 -40.99 17.70
N SER A 24 1.03 -40.74 16.39
CA SER A 24 2.24 -40.77 15.60
C SER A 24 3.08 -39.57 16.00
N THR A 25 3.89 -39.70 17.05
CA THR A 25 5.01 -38.81 17.36
C THR A 25 6.11 -38.98 16.32
N LYS A 26 5.84 -38.57 15.08
CA LYS A 26 6.90 -38.14 14.17
C LYS A 26 7.15 -36.67 14.48
N GLU A 27 7.85 -36.42 15.58
CA GLU A 27 8.53 -35.14 15.75
C GLU A 27 9.49 -35.01 14.57
N ALA A 28 9.18 -34.08 13.66
CA ALA A 28 10.15 -33.67 12.66
C ALA A 28 11.44 -33.27 13.42
N PRO A 29 12.63 -33.69 12.96
CA PRO A 29 13.87 -33.34 13.65
C PRO A 29 13.94 -31.82 13.79
N LEU A 30 14.06 -31.34 15.04
CA LEU A 30 14.22 -29.93 15.33
C LEU A 30 15.43 -29.42 14.53
N ASN A 31 15.23 -28.36 13.74
CA ASN A 31 16.31 -27.77 12.97
C ASN A 31 17.47 -27.39 13.92
N PRO A 32 18.73 -27.66 13.56
CA PRO A 32 19.87 -27.24 14.36
C PRO A 32 19.81 -25.74 14.66
N LEU A 33 20.22 -25.33 15.87
CA LEU A 33 20.21 -23.93 16.30
C LEU A 33 20.99 -23.01 15.33
N THR A 34 21.99 -23.54 14.65
CA THR A 34 22.75 -22.86 13.59
C THR A 34 21.88 -22.51 12.38
N GLU A 35 21.01 -23.42 11.95
CA GLU A 35 20.09 -23.20 10.83
C GLU A 35 19.00 -22.18 11.19
N ILE A 36 18.50 -22.23 12.42
CA ILE A 36 17.53 -21.23 12.94
C ILE A 36 18.17 -19.84 12.99
N LYS A 37 19.40 -19.73 13.52
CA LYS A 37 20.15 -18.47 13.54
C LYS A 37 20.45 -17.94 12.14
N ALA A 38 20.79 -18.81 11.19
CA ALA A 38 21.00 -18.42 9.80
C ALA A 38 19.71 -17.88 9.16
N LYS A 39 18.55 -18.50 9.43
CA LYS A 39 17.23 -18.03 8.94
C LYS A 39 16.82 -16.69 9.55
N LEU A 40 17.31 -16.35 10.74
CA LEU A 40 17.04 -15.08 11.42
C LEU A 40 18.01 -13.95 11.05
N ALA A 41 19.15 -14.28 10.43
CA ALA A 41 20.17 -13.31 10.04
C ALA A 41 19.55 -12.17 9.20
N PHE A 42 20.01 -10.95 9.43
CA PHE A 42 19.53 -9.75 8.74
C PHE A 42 20.74 -8.95 8.28
N THR A 43 20.66 -8.46 7.04
CA THR A 43 21.61 -7.50 6.49
C THR A 43 20.82 -6.23 6.17
N CYS A 44 21.31 -5.09 6.64
CA CYS A 44 20.64 -3.83 6.35
C CYS A 44 20.73 -3.52 4.85
N VAL A 45 19.55 -3.33 4.25
CA VAL A 45 19.38 -2.93 2.85
C VAL A 45 18.48 -1.69 2.85
N TYR A 46 18.80 -0.72 2.00
CA TYR A 46 17.99 0.47 1.82
C TYR A 46 17.12 0.29 0.59
N GLU A 47 15.84 0.61 0.70
CA GLU A 47 14.93 0.55 -0.43
C GLU A 47 15.35 1.55 -1.51
N LYS A 48 15.46 1.05 -2.75
CA LYS A 48 15.75 1.89 -3.92
C LYS A 48 14.50 1.98 -4.78
N ILE A 49 14.08 3.21 -5.05
CA ILE A 49 12.96 3.49 -5.95
C ILE A 49 13.56 4.03 -7.25
N PRO A 50 13.31 3.42 -8.41
CA PRO A 50 13.79 3.93 -9.69
C PRO A 50 13.36 5.36 -9.95
N THR A 51 14.27 6.15 -10.54
CA THR A 51 14.01 7.55 -10.90
C THR A 51 12.91 7.62 -11.97
N PRO A 52 11.87 8.44 -11.77
CA PRO A 52 10.81 8.60 -12.77
C PRO A 52 11.28 9.48 -13.94
N SER A 53 10.51 9.45 -15.04
CA SER A 53 10.67 10.44 -16.11
C SER A 53 10.31 11.85 -15.62
N ALA A 54 10.91 12.88 -16.21
CA ALA A 54 10.57 14.27 -15.89
C ALA A 54 9.08 14.59 -16.16
N GLU A 55 8.51 14.01 -17.21
CA GLU A 55 7.11 14.18 -17.58
C GLU A 55 6.15 13.62 -16.52
N SER A 56 6.39 12.38 -16.07
CA SER A 56 5.56 11.77 -15.01
C SER A 56 5.79 12.40 -13.63
N ASP A 57 6.99 12.92 -13.35
CA ASP A 57 7.28 13.66 -12.12
C ASP A 57 6.49 14.98 -12.05
N VAL A 58 6.30 15.71 -13.16
CA VAL A 58 5.46 16.93 -13.17
C VAL A 58 4.04 16.64 -12.64
N LEU A 59 3.43 15.55 -13.09
CA LEU A 59 2.10 15.13 -12.62
C LEU A 59 2.13 14.79 -11.12
N PHE A 60 3.15 14.04 -10.68
CA PHE A 60 3.30 13.65 -9.28
C PHE A 60 3.50 14.85 -8.35
N GLN A 61 4.40 15.79 -8.69
CA GLN A 61 4.68 16.96 -7.86
C GLN A 61 3.43 17.84 -7.72
N TYR A 62 2.69 18.05 -8.81
CA TYR A 62 1.44 18.80 -8.75
C TYR A 62 0.36 18.08 -7.93
N ALA A 63 0.22 16.75 -8.07
CA ALA A 63 -0.68 15.95 -7.23
C ALA A 63 -0.30 16.01 -5.74
N ARG A 64 1.00 15.99 -5.40
CA ARG A 64 1.49 16.19 -4.03
C ARG A 64 1.12 17.56 -3.48
N TRP A 65 1.26 18.61 -4.29
CA TRP A 65 0.86 19.96 -3.89
C TRP A 65 -0.65 20.07 -3.69
N LEU A 66 -1.48 19.52 -4.58
CA LEU A 66 -2.93 19.44 -4.37
C LEU A 66 -3.27 18.69 -3.07
N GLN A 67 -2.67 17.52 -2.84
CA GLN A 67 -2.90 16.72 -1.65
C GLN A 67 -2.52 17.46 -0.37
N LYS A 68 -1.40 18.19 -0.35
CA LYS A 68 -1.00 19.07 0.76
C LYS A 68 -2.08 20.12 1.05
N ASN A 69 -2.62 20.75 0.00
CA ASN A 69 -3.64 21.79 0.12
C ASN A 69 -5.05 21.25 0.42
N ASN A 70 -5.29 19.95 0.17
CA ASN A 70 -6.55 19.28 0.47
C ASN A 70 -6.58 18.55 1.81
N GLN A 71 -5.44 18.43 2.49
CA GLN A 71 -5.28 17.58 3.68
C GLN A 71 -6.31 17.86 4.80
N LEU A 72 -6.65 19.13 5.04
CA LEU A 72 -7.65 19.54 6.03
C LEU A 72 -9.03 19.82 5.40
N LYS A 73 -9.06 20.19 4.11
CA LYS A 73 -10.30 20.55 3.42
C LYS A 73 -11.12 19.32 3.04
N GLN A 74 -10.45 18.22 2.69
CA GLN A 74 -11.05 16.96 2.28
C GLN A 74 -12.10 17.13 1.17
N ASP A 75 -11.81 18.00 0.20
CA ASP A 75 -12.64 18.21 -0.97
C ASP A 75 -12.51 16.99 -1.90
N LYS A 76 -13.61 16.26 -2.06
CA LYS A 76 -13.67 15.06 -2.90
C LYS A 76 -13.38 15.35 -4.37
N ALA A 77 -13.70 16.54 -4.88
CA ALA A 77 -13.40 16.91 -6.26
C ALA A 77 -11.88 17.05 -6.48
N VAL A 78 -11.16 17.55 -5.48
CA VAL A 78 -9.70 17.63 -5.50
C VAL A 78 -9.09 16.23 -5.38
N ASP A 79 -9.68 15.35 -4.56
CA ASP A 79 -9.22 13.95 -4.45
C ASP A 79 -9.35 13.19 -5.79
N LEU A 80 -10.41 13.43 -6.57
CA LEU A 80 -10.56 12.85 -7.92
C LEU A 80 -9.44 13.31 -8.88
N GLU A 81 -9.06 14.59 -8.83
CA GLU A 81 -7.95 15.11 -9.64
C GLU A 81 -6.59 14.55 -9.17
N ILE A 82 -6.37 14.41 -7.85
CA ILE A 82 -5.17 13.78 -7.30
C ILE A 82 -5.08 12.31 -7.74
N GLU A 83 -6.19 11.57 -7.64
CA GLU A 83 -6.29 10.17 -8.05
C GLU A 83 -5.94 10.03 -9.54
N ARG A 84 -6.55 10.86 -10.40
CA ARG A 84 -6.28 10.91 -11.84
C ARG A 84 -4.79 11.10 -12.14
N LEU A 85 -4.16 12.10 -11.51
CA LEU A 85 -2.75 12.40 -11.73
C LEU A 85 -1.83 11.28 -11.24
N TYR A 86 -2.11 10.69 -10.08
CA TYR A 86 -1.33 9.56 -9.56
C TYR A 86 -1.48 8.30 -10.41
N ARG A 87 -2.68 8.01 -10.93
CA ARG A 87 -2.89 6.90 -11.87
C ARG A 87 -2.03 7.06 -13.11
N ILE A 88 -2.14 8.20 -13.78
CA ILE A 88 -1.39 8.45 -15.03
C ILE A 88 0.12 8.44 -14.77
N ALA A 89 0.60 9.06 -13.70
CA ALA A 89 2.01 9.05 -13.35
C ALA A 89 2.50 7.62 -13.01
N GLY A 90 1.74 6.87 -12.22
CA GLY A 90 2.08 5.50 -11.80
C GLY A 90 2.18 4.51 -12.97
N GLU A 91 1.23 4.57 -13.90
CA GLU A 91 1.27 3.76 -15.14
C GLU A 91 2.43 4.18 -16.07
N ASN A 92 2.91 5.42 -15.94
CA ASN A 92 4.12 5.93 -16.59
C ASN A 92 5.39 5.77 -15.72
N GLY A 93 5.43 4.74 -14.88
CA GLY A 93 6.64 4.33 -14.14
C GLY A 93 6.98 5.21 -12.93
N HIS A 94 6.07 6.07 -12.48
CA HIS A 94 6.29 6.87 -11.29
C HIS A 94 5.90 6.09 -10.03
N TYR A 95 6.82 5.26 -9.50
CA TYR A 95 6.52 4.34 -8.41
C TYR A 95 6.07 5.01 -7.09
N LYS A 96 6.54 6.22 -6.78
CA LYS A 96 6.01 6.99 -5.63
C LYS A 96 4.55 7.43 -5.82
N ALA A 97 4.10 7.60 -7.07
CA ALA A 97 2.72 7.94 -7.37
C ALA A 97 1.83 6.70 -7.16
N ASN A 98 2.29 5.53 -7.63
CA ASN A 98 1.67 4.24 -7.33
C ASN A 98 1.55 4.03 -5.80
N ILE A 99 2.66 4.20 -5.05
CA ILE A 99 2.66 4.05 -3.58
C ILE A 99 1.67 5.02 -2.92
N ASN A 100 1.63 6.28 -3.35
CA ASN A 100 0.71 7.28 -2.81
C ASN A 100 -0.75 7.00 -3.16
N LEU A 101 -1.02 6.49 -4.35
CA LEU A 101 -2.35 6.06 -4.79
C LEU A 101 -2.85 4.92 -3.88
N GLN A 102 -2.06 3.86 -3.70
CA GLN A 102 -2.45 2.74 -2.85
C GLN A 102 -2.64 3.15 -1.37
N ASN A 103 -1.72 3.94 -0.81
CA ASN A 103 -1.86 4.48 0.54
C ASN A 103 -3.10 5.38 0.69
N GLY A 104 -3.41 6.19 -0.32
CA GLY A 104 -4.58 7.05 -0.31
C GLY A 104 -5.89 6.27 -0.35
N THR A 105 -5.94 5.18 -1.11
CA THR A 105 -7.09 4.25 -1.10
C THR A 105 -7.28 3.59 0.27
N MET A 106 -6.20 3.11 0.89
CA MET A 106 -6.27 2.52 2.23
C MET A 106 -6.74 3.51 3.31
N ARG A 107 -6.56 4.81 3.08
CA ARG A 107 -7.05 5.90 3.95
C ARG A 107 -8.43 6.41 3.56
N GLY A 108 -9.03 5.89 2.49
CA GLY A 108 -10.37 6.24 2.01
C GLY A 108 -10.44 7.48 1.13
N PHE A 109 -9.32 8.04 0.68
CA PHE A 109 -9.30 9.22 -0.20
C PHE A 109 -9.55 8.87 -1.68
N PHE A 110 -9.08 7.69 -2.12
CA PHE A 110 -9.15 7.24 -3.50
C PHE A 110 -9.86 5.90 -3.61
N LYS A 111 -10.25 5.49 -4.81
CA LYS A 111 -10.96 4.22 -5.04
C LYS A 111 -10.19 3.31 -6.00
N LEU A 112 -9.57 2.25 -5.45
CA LEU A 112 -9.04 1.12 -6.21
C LEU A 112 -9.83 -0.14 -5.88
N SER A 113 -10.05 -0.97 -6.89
CA SER A 113 -10.47 -2.36 -6.71
C SER A 113 -9.34 -3.21 -6.10
N GLY A 114 -9.69 -4.41 -5.62
CA GLY A 114 -8.69 -5.33 -5.10
C GLY A 114 -7.69 -5.78 -6.17
N GLU A 115 -8.16 -6.03 -7.39
CA GLU A 115 -7.31 -6.40 -8.53
C GLU A 115 -6.35 -5.27 -8.91
N GLU A 116 -6.79 -4.00 -8.84
CA GLU A 116 -5.92 -2.85 -9.04
C GLU A 116 -4.81 -2.78 -7.97
N HIS A 117 -5.14 -3.00 -6.70
CA HIS A 117 -4.14 -3.05 -5.63
C HIS A 117 -3.07 -4.11 -5.87
N LEU A 118 -3.49 -5.32 -6.23
CA LEU A 118 -2.57 -6.43 -6.48
C LEU A 118 -1.70 -6.16 -7.72
N ARG A 119 -2.29 -5.64 -8.82
CA ARG A 119 -1.54 -5.29 -10.03
C ARG A 119 -0.53 -4.18 -9.78
N LEU A 120 -0.92 -3.11 -9.10
CA LEU A 120 -0.02 -2.01 -8.77
C LEU A 120 1.09 -2.46 -7.80
N SER A 121 0.80 -3.38 -6.88
CA SER A 121 1.80 -4.01 -6.03
C SER A 121 2.77 -4.89 -6.82
N GLN A 122 2.27 -5.64 -7.80
CA GLN A 122 3.11 -6.43 -8.70
C GLN A 122 4.02 -5.53 -9.53
N GLN A 123 3.53 -4.40 -10.04
CA GLN A 123 4.33 -3.41 -10.77
C GLN A 123 5.51 -2.89 -9.92
N LEU A 124 5.31 -2.71 -8.61
CA LEU A 124 6.38 -2.33 -7.69
C LEU A 124 7.39 -3.47 -7.51
N ILE A 125 6.92 -4.70 -7.32
CA ILE A 125 7.76 -5.90 -7.18
C ILE A 125 8.63 -6.10 -8.43
N ASP A 126 8.04 -6.01 -9.62
CA ASP A 126 8.74 -6.17 -10.90
C ASP A 126 9.81 -5.09 -11.10
N ALA A 127 9.60 -3.90 -10.53
CA ALA A 127 10.56 -2.81 -10.53
C ALA A 127 11.63 -2.90 -9.43
N GLY A 128 11.61 -3.96 -8.61
CA GLY A 128 12.51 -4.12 -7.47
C GLY A 128 12.21 -3.20 -6.29
N VAL A 129 11.01 -2.61 -6.25
CA VAL A 129 10.57 -1.73 -5.16
C VAL A 129 9.91 -2.58 -4.06
N ALA A 130 10.63 -2.75 -2.95
CA ALA A 130 10.25 -3.62 -1.83
C ALA A 130 8.87 -3.30 -1.22
N THR A 131 8.40 -2.07 -1.36
CA THR A 131 7.06 -1.61 -0.94
C THR A 131 5.94 -2.44 -1.57
N GLY A 132 6.14 -3.02 -2.76
CA GLY A 132 5.16 -3.92 -3.37
C GLY A 132 4.89 -5.17 -2.50
N TYR A 133 5.95 -5.81 -1.99
CA TYR A 133 5.80 -6.93 -1.03
C TYR A 133 5.15 -6.47 0.28
N TYR A 134 5.47 -5.26 0.74
CA TYR A 134 4.86 -4.68 1.96
C TYR A 134 3.35 -4.52 1.82
N PHE A 135 2.85 -4.02 0.67
CA PHE A 135 1.41 -3.93 0.41
C PHE A 135 0.71 -5.29 0.38
N ILE A 136 1.29 -6.28 -0.30
CA ILE A 136 0.73 -7.65 -0.28
C ILE A 136 0.68 -8.19 1.16
N GLY A 137 1.72 -7.94 1.96
CA GLY A 137 1.75 -8.28 3.37
C GLY A 137 0.59 -7.67 4.15
N ILE A 138 0.27 -6.40 3.92
CA ILE A 138 -0.88 -5.71 4.53
C ILE A 138 -2.20 -6.36 4.10
N PHE A 139 -2.39 -6.61 2.80
CA PHE A 139 -3.64 -7.16 2.27
C PHE A 139 -3.91 -8.57 2.81
N LEU A 140 -2.88 -9.41 2.91
CA LEU A 140 -2.97 -10.72 3.56
C LEU A 140 -3.26 -10.61 5.06
N GLN A 141 -2.69 -9.62 5.75
CA GLN A 141 -2.93 -9.42 7.18
C GLN A 141 -4.40 -9.06 7.47
N GLN A 142 -4.99 -8.26 6.58
CA GLN A 142 -6.35 -7.73 6.71
C GLN A 142 -7.40 -8.65 6.10
N GLY A 143 -7.05 -9.45 5.10
CA GLY A 143 -8.01 -10.14 4.24
C GLY A 143 -8.71 -9.17 3.30
N SER A 144 -7.94 -8.34 2.61
CA SER A 144 -8.44 -7.29 1.70
C SER A 144 -7.82 -7.44 0.30
N ALA A 145 -8.23 -6.56 -0.63
CA ALA A 145 -7.80 -6.60 -2.03
C ALA A 145 -8.03 -7.93 -2.77
N GLY A 146 -9.06 -8.70 -2.37
CA GLY A 146 -9.35 -10.02 -2.94
C GLY A 146 -8.55 -11.18 -2.32
N LEU A 147 -7.68 -10.90 -1.36
CA LEU A 147 -6.93 -11.92 -0.63
C LEU A 147 -7.67 -12.35 0.64
N LYS A 148 -7.62 -13.64 0.94
CA LYS A 148 -8.09 -14.15 2.24
C LYS A 148 -7.09 -13.77 3.32
N LYS A 149 -7.59 -13.54 4.54
CA LYS A 149 -6.75 -13.25 5.69
C LYS A 149 -5.81 -14.42 5.98
N ASP A 150 -4.51 -14.19 5.87
CA ASP A 150 -3.46 -15.17 6.14
C ASP A 150 -2.28 -14.47 6.86
N PRO A 151 -2.28 -14.46 8.20
CA PRO A 151 -1.23 -13.82 8.98
C PRO A 151 0.16 -14.46 8.82
N GLU A 152 0.24 -15.76 8.52
CA GLU A 152 1.53 -16.43 8.36
C GLU A 152 2.16 -16.03 7.02
N MET A 153 1.39 -16.07 5.94
CA MET A 153 1.85 -15.61 4.63
C MET A 153 2.17 -14.11 4.68
N SER A 154 1.35 -13.30 5.35
CA SER A 154 1.62 -11.89 5.60
C SER A 154 3.01 -11.66 6.21
N LEU A 155 3.38 -12.41 7.26
CA LEU A 155 4.70 -12.31 7.88
C LEU A 155 5.85 -12.66 6.91
N ARG A 156 5.65 -13.64 6.02
CA ARG A 156 6.63 -13.98 4.98
C ARG A 156 6.82 -12.84 3.99
N TYR A 157 5.74 -12.18 3.57
CA TYR A 157 5.79 -11.00 2.70
C TYR A 157 6.44 -9.79 3.38
N TYR A 158 6.11 -9.53 4.65
CA TYR A 158 6.79 -8.49 5.43
C TYR A 158 8.28 -8.77 5.58
N ARG A 159 8.66 -10.02 5.87
CA ARG A 159 10.07 -10.40 5.95
C ARG A 159 10.79 -10.18 4.61
N LYS A 160 10.17 -10.60 3.50
CA LYS A 160 10.71 -10.38 2.15
C LYS A 160 10.89 -8.90 1.84
N ALA A 161 9.91 -8.06 2.16
CA ALA A 161 9.99 -6.61 2.00
C ALA A 161 11.11 -6.00 2.86
N ALA A 162 11.26 -6.47 4.11
CA ALA A 162 12.31 -5.99 5.02
C ALA A 162 13.72 -6.33 4.52
N ASP A 163 13.91 -7.56 4.04
CA ASP A 163 15.17 -8.03 3.46
C ASP A 163 15.52 -7.31 2.15
N GLN A 164 14.52 -6.78 1.43
CA GLN A 164 14.71 -5.94 0.25
C GLN A 164 14.75 -4.44 0.55
N GLY A 165 14.71 -4.06 1.83
CA GLY A 165 15.02 -2.72 2.28
C GLY A 165 13.84 -1.84 2.67
N ASN A 166 12.60 -2.32 2.57
CA ASN A 166 11.45 -1.49 2.94
C ASN A 166 11.48 -1.13 4.44
N ALA A 167 11.61 0.17 4.75
CA ALA A 167 11.79 0.66 6.11
C ALA A 167 10.58 0.39 7.02
N GLN A 168 9.35 0.36 6.47
CA GLN A 168 8.15 0.02 7.25
C GLN A 168 8.10 -1.47 7.59
N ALA A 169 8.45 -2.33 6.63
CA ALA A 169 8.57 -3.76 6.84
C ALA A 169 9.68 -4.12 7.82
N GLN A 170 10.85 -3.47 7.73
CA GLN A 170 11.95 -3.63 8.69
C GLN A 170 11.48 -3.30 10.11
N ALA A 171 10.78 -2.18 10.30
CA ALA A 171 10.22 -1.80 11.59
C ALA A 171 9.18 -2.82 12.11
N TYR A 172 8.29 -3.27 11.22
CA TYR A 172 7.24 -4.25 11.55
C TYR A 172 7.83 -5.60 11.97
N VAL A 173 8.77 -6.15 11.18
CA VAL A 173 9.42 -7.42 11.51
C VAL A 173 10.25 -7.29 12.79
N ALA A 174 10.93 -6.16 12.98
CA ALA A 174 11.67 -5.90 14.21
C ALA A 174 10.76 -5.90 15.45
N GLU A 175 9.53 -5.40 15.35
CA GLU A 175 8.56 -5.48 16.44
C GLU A 175 8.25 -6.93 16.83
N LYS A 176 8.11 -7.83 15.84
CA LYS A 176 7.87 -9.26 16.09
C LYS A 176 9.08 -9.99 16.68
N LEU A 177 10.29 -9.53 16.37
CA LEU A 177 11.54 -10.10 16.87
C LEU A 177 12.02 -9.48 18.20
N ALA A 178 11.45 -8.35 18.61
CA ALA A 178 11.87 -7.59 19.78
C ALA A 178 11.70 -8.27 21.14
N PRO A 179 10.71 -9.18 21.36
CA PRO A 179 10.61 -9.92 22.61
C PRO A 179 11.93 -10.63 22.95
N ILE A 180 12.24 -10.69 24.25
CA ILE A 180 13.55 -11.12 24.76
C ILE A 180 13.88 -12.58 24.40
N ASP A 181 12.84 -13.39 24.21
CA ASP A 181 12.85 -14.82 23.93
C ASP A 181 12.85 -15.17 22.44
N ILE A 182 12.84 -14.17 21.54
CA ILE A 182 12.83 -14.39 20.08
C ILE A 182 14.17 -14.03 19.44
N ALA A 183 14.40 -12.77 19.07
CA ALA A 183 15.64 -12.32 18.42
C ALA A 183 15.89 -10.81 18.63
N PRO A 184 16.03 -10.35 19.88
CA PRO A 184 16.08 -8.92 20.20
C PRO A 184 17.30 -8.20 19.61
N ASP A 185 18.40 -8.89 19.33
CA ASP A 185 19.56 -8.32 18.63
C ASP A 185 19.27 -8.01 17.16
N VAL A 186 18.64 -8.96 16.45
CA VAL A 186 18.20 -8.76 15.06
C VAL A 186 17.16 -7.65 14.98
N ALA A 187 16.24 -7.58 15.96
CA ALA A 187 15.27 -6.50 16.06
C ALA A 187 15.94 -5.12 16.16
N ARG A 188 17.02 -4.99 16.96
CA ARG A 188 17.79 -3.73 17.04
C ARG A 188 18.43 -3.36 15.70
N GLN A 189 19.03 -4.32 15.00
CA GLN A 189 19.63 -4.10 13.69
C GLN A 189 18.59 -3.62 12.66
N MET A 190 17.44 -4.28 12.60
CA MET A 190 16.34 -3.90 11.71
C MET A 190 15.76 -2.52 12.05
N ARG A 191 15.57 -2.20 13.34
CA ARG A 191 15.11 -0.85 13.74
C ARG A 191 16.12 0.23 13.36
N ARG A 192 17.43 -0.03 13.50
CA ARG A 192 18.48 0.91 13.11
C ARG A 192 18.41 1.18 11.61
N CYS A 193 18.37 0.12 10.81
CA CYS A 193 18.24 0.21 9.35
C CYS A 193 16.98 0.98 8.91
N ALA A 194 15.84 0.74 9.58
CA ALA A 194 14.60 1.46 9.29
C ALA A 194 14.70 2.94 9.70
N ALA A 195 15.31 3.24 10.85
CA ALA A 195 15.50 4.60 11.36
C ALA A 195 16.39 5.44 10.43
N GLU A 196 17.48 4.85 9.92
CA GLU A 196 18.38 5.50 8.98
C GLU A 196 17.70 5.84 7.64
N GLN A 197 16.62 5.13 7.30
CA GLN A 197 15.76 5.41 6.14
C GLN A 197 14.60 6.37 6.45
N GLY A 198 14.57 6.98 7.64
CA GLY A 198 13.56 7.96 8.04
C GLY A 198 12.31 7.35 8.68
N ASN A 199 12.36 6.12 9.19
CA ASN A 199 11.28 5.56 10.01
C ASN A 199 11.37 6.06 11.47
N GLY A 200 10.65 7.14 11.77
CA GLY A 200 10.65 7.76 13.11
C GLY A 200 10.17 6.83 14.23
N LYS A 201 9.18 5.98 13.96
CA LYS A 201 8.70 4.99 14.95
C LYS A 201 9.76 3.95 15.29
N ALA A 202 10.53 3.50 14.30
CA ALA A 202 11.64 2.57 14.50
C ALA A 202 12.78 3.22 15.29
N ALA A 203 13.12 4.48 14.95
CA ALA A 203 14.11 5.28 15.66
C ALA A 203 13.72 5.42 17.14
N ARG A 204 12.50 5.88 17.42
CA ARG A 204 11.96 5.99 18.78
C ARG A 204 12.04 4.67 19.55
N ALA A 205 11.57 3.58 18.95
CA ALA A 205 11.56 2.26 19.60
C ALA A 205 12.98 1.75 19.89
N LEU A 206 13.95 2.04 19.02
CA LEU A 206 15.35 1.69 19.25
C LEU A 206 16.01 2.61 20.29
N GLY A 207 15.77 3.91 20.25
CA GLY A 207 16.28 4.87 21.23
C GLY A 207 15.84 4.53 22.65
N ILE A 208 14.55 4.23 22.85
CA ILE A 208 14.01 3.75 24.14
C ILE A 208 14.71 2.45 24.55
N ASN A 209 14.83 1.46 23.65
CA ASN A 209 15.48 0.18 23.97
C ASN A 209 16.95 0.34 24.39
N LEU A 210 17.69 1.24 23.74
CA LEU A 210 19.09 1.51 24.03
C LEU A 210 19.25 2.28 25.35
N SER A 211 18.39 3.27 25.59
CA SER A 211 18.35 4.02 26.86
C SER A 211 18.10 3.09 28.05
N THR A 212 17.09 2.21 27.98
CA THR A 212 16.81 1.23 29.04
C THR A 212 17.96 0.26 29.29
N LYS A 213 18.81 0.01 28.27
CA LYS A 213 20.02 -0.82 28.39
C LYS A 213 21.26 -0.05 28.86
N GLY A 214 21.16 1.24 29.17
CA GLY A 214 22.28 2.09 29.56
C GLY A 214 23.22 2.47 28.40
N ARG A 215 22.82 2.23 27.14
CA ARG A 215 23.59 2.57 25.94
C ARG A 215 23.24 3.99 25.49
N TYR A 216 23.52 4.95 26.34
CA TYR A 216 22.98 6.30 26.20
C TYR A 216 23.47 7.05 24.96
N GLN A 217 24.75 6.93 24.60
CA GLN A 217 25.30 7.60 23.40
C GLN A 217 24.57 7.13 22.12
N GLU A 218 24.38 5.82 21.97
CA GLU A 218 23.66 5.28 20.82
C GLU A 218 22.17 5.61 20.86
N ALA A 219 21.59 5.76 22.06
CA ALA A 219 20.21 6.21 22.22
C ALA A 219 20.07 7.65 21.70
N LEU A 220 21.00 8.56 22.02
CA LEU A 220 21.00 9.94 21.51
C LEU A 220 21.08 9.99 20.00
N GLU A 221 22.02 9.25 19.39
CA GLU A 221 22.15 9.14 17.93
C GLU A 221 20.85 8.63 17.29
N THR A 222 20.23 7.64 17.92
CA THR A 222 19.00 7.05 17.40
C THR A 222 17.81 8.00 17.55
N PHE A 223 17.66 8.68 18.68
CA PHE A 223 16.62 9.70 18.84
C PHE A 223 16.83 10.85 17.86
N GLN A 224 18.09 11.23 17.58
CA GLN A 224 18.40 12.24 16.56
C GLN A 224 17.92 11.81 15.17
N LEU A 225 18.11 10.54 14.78
CA LEU A 225 17.49 9.98 13.56
C LEU A 225 15.94 10.06 13.60
N GLY A 226 15.36 9.88 14.79
CA GLY A 226 13.93 10.08 15.02
C GLY A 226 13.50 11.53 14.72
N VAL A 227 14.26 12.52 15.18
CA VAL A 227 14.00 13.94 14.89
C VAL A 227 14.17 14.26 13.41
N VAL A 228 15.19 13.70 12.74
CA VAL A 228 15.33 13.77 11.26
C VAL A 228 14.06 13.30 10.57
N ALA A 229 13.53 12.18 11.02
CA ALA A 229 12.29 11.58 10.53
C ALA A 229 11.01 12.33 10.96
N GLY A 230 11.13 13.36 11.80
CA GLY A 230 10.02 14.15 12.33
C GLY A 230 9.23 13.50 13.46
N ASP A 231 9.81 12.51 14.15
CA ASP A 231 9.19 11.88 15.33
C ASP A 231 9.27 12.83 16.53
N GLU A 232 8.13 13.40 16.90
CA GLU A 232 8.04 14.36 17.99
C GLU A 232 8.44 13.72 19.33
N THR A 233 8.10 12.45 19.55
CA THR A 233 8.46 11.77 20.79
C THR A 233 9.98 11.69 20.95
N SER A 234 10.74 11.43 19.88
CA SER A 234 12.20 11.42 19.90
C SER A 234 12.78 12.79 20.25
N ALA A 235 12.19 13.89 19.74
CA ALA A 235 12.58 15.24 20.13
C ALA A 235 12.32 15.50 21.62
N SER A 236 11.20 15.00 22.17
CA SER A 236 10.89 15.12 23.60
C SER A 236 11.85 14.30 24.48
N PHE A 237 12.26 13.09 24.06
CA PHE A 237 13.28 12.32 24.80
C PHE A 237 14.62 13.05 24.85
N LEU A 238 15.04 13.70 23.76
CA LEU A 238 16.26 14.49 23.75
C LEU A 238 16.13 15.74 24.63
N GLU A 239 15.01 16.47 24.52
CA GLU A 239 14.71 17.63 25.36
C GLU A 239 14.82 17.29 26.85
N GLN A 240 14.08 16.27 27.31
CA GLN A 240 14.14 15.83 28.71
C GLN A 240 15.52 15.32 29.11
N GLY A 241 16.20 14.58 28.24
CA GLY A 241 17.55 14.08 28.52
C GLY A 241 18.58 15.18 28.73
N PHE A 242 18.49 16.29 28.00
CA PHE A 242 19.37 17.46 28.14
C PHE A 242 18.97 18.41 29.29
N ARG A 243 17.79 18.24 29.90
CA ARG A 243 17.50 18.85 31.21
C ARG A 243 18.27 18.20 32.37
N GLY A 244 19.09 17.19 32.10
CA GLY A 244 19.94 16.54 33.10
C GLY A 244 19.16 15.87 34.24
N PRO A 245 18.15 15.02 33.95
CA PRO A 245 17.39 14.34 34.99
C PRO A 245 18.33 13.46 35.82
N LYS A 246 17.92 13.18 37.06
CA LYS A 246 18.68 12.28 37.93
C LYS A 246 18.60 10.83 37.41
N SER A 247 19.57 10.00 37.78
CA SER A 247 19.67 8.61 37.31
C SER A 247 18.53 7.68 37.75
N ASP A 248 17.73 8.10 38.73
CA ASP A 248 16.51 7.41 39.16
C ASP A 248 15.31 7.68 38.22
N ASP A 249 15.34 8.76 37.42
CA ASP A 249 14.43 8.93 36.27
C ASP A 249 14.88 8.01 35.13
N ARG A 250 14.49 6.73 35.23
CA ARG A 250 14.82 5.71 34.23
C ARG A 250 14.22 5.98 32.85
N LEU A 251 13.25 6.88 32.73
CA LEU A 251 12.59 7.16 31.46
C LEU A 251 13.43 8.15 30.65
N HIS A 252 13.84 9.26 31.26
CA HIS A 252 14.50 10.36 30.55
C HIS A 252 16.02 10.42 30.77
N TYR A 253 16.58 9.65 31.70
CA TYR A 253 18.02 9.65 31.92
C TYR A 253 18.80 9.11 30.70
N LEU A 254 19.54 10.01 30.04
CA LEU A 254 20.41 9.73 28.89
C LEU A 254 21.90 9.97 29.18
N GLY A 255 22.30 9.99 30.46
CA GLY A 255 23.69 10.16 30.86
C GLY A 255 24.34 11.47 30.37
N GLN A 256 23.54 12.51 30.12
CA GLN A 256 24.01 13.82 29.67
C GLN A 256 24.16 14.79 30.85
N GLN A 257 25.09 15.72 30.72
CA GLN A 257 25.12 16.90 31.57
C GLN A 257 23.97 17.83 31.17
N GLU A 258 23.48 18.62 32.13
CA GLU A 258 22.45 19.62 31.86
C GLU A 258 22.96 20.64 30.83
N ASP A 259 22.19 20.79 29.76
CA ASP A 259 22.41 21.73 28.66
C ASP A 259 21.05 22.36 28.32
N LEU A 260 20.70 23.41 29.08
CA LEU A 260 19.39 24.06 28.97
C LEU A 260 19.16 24.68 27.59
N GLU A 261 20.20 25.25 26.97
CA GLU A 261 20.09 25.82 25.62
C GLU A 261 19.70 24.74 24.62
N ARG A 262 20.36 23.58 24.67
CA ARG A 262 20.03 22.43 23.81
C ARG A 262 18.64 21.88 24.11
N ALA A 263 18.28 21.75 25.38
CA ALA A 263 16.96 21.27 25.79
C ALA A 263 15.84 22.18 25.24
N GLU A 264 15.97 23.50 25.38
CA GLU A 264 15.00 24.48 24.88
C GLU A 264 14.87 24.44 23.35
N ARG A 265 15.98 24.23 22.63
CA ARG A 265 15.93 24.06 21.16
C ARG A 265 15.18 22.79 20.76
N TYR A 266 15.43 21.65 21.43
CA TYR A 266 14.65 20.43 21.21
C TYR A 266 13.19 20.60 21.61
N GLU A 267 12.88 21.34 22.67
CA GLU A 267 11.51 21.68 23.07
C GLU A 267 10.77 22.42 21.96
N ARG A 268 11.43 23.43 21.38
CA ARG A 268 10.86 24.21 20.27
C ARG A 268 10.62 23.34 19.04
N ILE A 269 11.55 22.46 18.69
CA ILE A 269 11.39 21.51 17.59
C ILE A 269 10.25 20.54 17.88
N TRP A 270 10.22 19.93 19.07
CA TRP A 270 9.15 19.06 19.52
C TRP A 270 7.77 19.71 19.37
N ARG A 271 7.60 20.97 19.80
CA ARG A 271 6.35 21.72 19.65
C ARG A 271 5.94 21.87 18.18
N ILE A 272 6.89 22.19 17.29
CA ILE A 272 6.62 22.29 15.86
C ILE A 272 6.20 20.94 15.31
N LEU A 273 6.93 19.87 15.60
CA LEU A 273 6.62 18.51 15.15
C LEU A 273 5.24 18.05 15.64
N ALA A 274 4.93 18.28 16.91
CA ALA A 274 3.64 17.91 17.51
C ALA A 274 2.47 18.70 16.87
N ASN A 275 2.60 20.02 16.76
CA ASN A 275 1.57 20.90 16.17
C ASN A 275 1.28 20.57 14.70
N TYR A 276 2.27 20.07 13.99
CA TYR A 276 2.18 19.71 12.58
C TYR A 276 2.21 18.20 12.33
N SER A 277 2.02 17.36 13.35
CA SER A 277 2.14 15.89 13.24
C SER A 277 1.26 15.29 12.14
N TYR A 278 0.05 15.84 11.94
CA TYR A 278 -0.86 15.46 10.86
C TYR A 278 -0.25 15.62 9.46
N ALA A 279 0.76 16.49 9.30
CA ALA A 279 1.41 16.85 8.05
C ALA A 279 2.72 16.09 7.78
N ASP A 280 3.12 15.16 8.65
CA ASP A 280 4.34 14.37 8.56
C ASP A 280 5.61 15.23 8.33
N PRO A 281 5.95 16.13 9.27
CA PRO A 281 7.14 16.99 9.16
C PRO A 281 8.44 16.19 9.10
N LYS A 282 9.49 16.81 8.55
CA LYS A 282 10.85 16.25 8.50
C LYS A 282 11.86 17.33 8.89
N VAL A 283 12.96 16.92 9.50
CA VAL A 283 14.03 17.84 9.96
C VAL A 283 15.42 17.31 9.54
N PRO A 284 15.69 17.15 8.24
CA PRO A 284 16.99 16.65 7.76
C PRO A 284 18.18 17.50 8.24
N GLU A 285 17.95 18.79 8.50
CA GLU A 285 18.94 19.77 8.94
C GLU A 285 19.26 19.69 10.45
N ILE A 286 18.72 18.72 11.20
CA ILE A 286 18.85 18.71 12.67
C ILE A 286 20.30 18.75 13.16
N ASN A 287 21.24 18.13 12.45
CA ASN A 287 22.66 18.15 12.85
C ASN A 287 23.34 19.49 12.56
N GLU A 288 22.77 20.33 11.69
CA GLU A 288 23.20 21.70 11.44
C GLU A 288 22.63 22.65 12.51
N ILE A 289 21.54 22.27 13.19
CA ILE A 289 20.88 23.05 14.24
C ILE A 289 21.37 22.63 15.64
N LEU A 290 21.47 21.32 15.87
CA LEU A 290 21.69 20.63 17.15
C LEU A 290 22.66 19.45 16.97
N PRO A 291 23.94 19.67 16.61
CA PRO A 291 24.92 18.59 16.55
C PRO A 291 25.10 17.99 17.95
N LEU A 292 25.05 16.66 18.09
CA LEU A 292 25.16 15.98 19.39
C LEU A 292 26.48 16.33 20.12
N PRO A 293 26.50 16.29 21.47
CA PRO A 293 27.74 16.53 22.23
C PRO A 293 28.86 15.57 21.78
N PRO A 294 30.13 16.01 21.81
CA PRO A 294 30.64 17.23 22.45
C PRO A 294 30.60 18.50 21.57
N ALA A 295 29.96 18.47 20.39
CA ALA A 295 29.93 19.61 19.50
C ALA A 295 29.20 20.82 20.12
N LYS A 296 29.77 22.02 19.93
CA LYS A 296 29.16 23.29 20.35
C LYS A 296 27.94 23.61 19.49
N LEU A 297 26.94 24.26 20.09
CA LEU A 297 25.73 24.66 19.39
C LEU A 297 26.03 25.81 18.39
N PRO A 298 25.64 25.67 17.11
CA PRO A 298 25.72 26.77 16.16
C PRO A 298 24.63 27.81 16.42
N ALA A 299 24.74 28.98 15.80
CA ALA A 299 23.66 29.96 15.81
C ALA A 299 22.43 29.41 15.08
N TRP A 300 21.24 29.61 15.64
CA TRP A 300 19.98 29.18 15.05
C TRP A 300 18.89 30.23 15.29
N ASP A 301 18.11 30.52 14.25
CA ASP A 301 17.06 31.53 14.27
C ASP A 301 15.71 31.01 14.81
N GLY A 302 15.67 29.75 15.24
CA GLY A 302 14.47 29.12 15.78
C GLY A 302 13.46 28.64 14.72
N LYS A 303 13.86 28.56 13.44
CA LYS A 303 13.01 28.10 12.34
C LYS A 303 13.48 26.77 11.76
N LEU A 304 12.55 26.06 11.12
CA LEU A 304 12.81 24.80 10.41
C LEU A 304 12.53 25.00 8.93
N GLN A 305 13.41 24.49 8.06
CA GLN A 305 13.28 24.62 6.60
C GLN A 305 11.95 24.01 6.14
N TRP A 306 11.54 22.89 6.73
CA TRP A 306 10.27 22.26 6.43
C TRP A 306 9.07 23.18 6.72
N LEU A 307 9.09 23.91 7.85
CA LEU A 307 7.99 24.80 8.23
C LEU A 307 7.94 26.01 7.30
N GLU A 308 9.08 26.59 6.96
CA GLU A 308 9.17 27.71 6.02
C GLU A 308 8.66 27.29 4.63
N ALA A 309 9.13 26.17 4.09
CA ALA A 309 8.66 25.62 2.82
C ALA A 309 7.16 25.28 2.85
N ARG A 310 6.67 24.76 3.99
CA ARG A 310 5.24 24.48 4.17
C ARG A 310 4.41 25.75 4.08
N LEU A 311 4.79 26.81 4.79
CA LEU A 311 4.08 28.08 4.84
C LEU A 311 4.18 28.85 3.52
N ALA A 312 5.34 28.86 2.86
CA ALA A 312 5.52 29.48 1.56
C ALA A 312 4.60 28.88 0.49
N ASN A 313 4.34 27.56 0.58
CA ASN A 313 3.37 26.83 -0.24
C ASN A 313 3.45 27.10 -1.75
N VAL A 314 4.67 27.33 -2.26
CA VAL A 314 4.91 27.67 -3.66
C VAL A 314 4.38 26.55 -4.57
N PRO A 315 3.49 26.85 -5.53
CA PRO A 315 2.92 25.84 -6.41
C PRO A 315 4.00 25.34 -7.39
N PRO A 316 4.12 24.02 -7.61
CA PRO A 316 4.96 23.48 -8.66
C PRO A 316 4.32 23.75 -10.03
N LYS A 317 5.06 23.43 -11.10
CA LYS A 317 4.54 23.53 -12.47
C LYS A 317 3.27 22.69 -12.62
N LYS A 318 2.14 23.33 -12.94
CA LYS A 318 0.89 22.64 -13.27
C LYS A 318 1.06 21.85 -14.58
N PRO A 319 0.72 20.55 -14.62
CA PRO A 319 0.75 19.78 -15.86
C PRO A 319 -0.24 20.36 -16.88
N SER A 320 0.16 20.39 -18.15
CA SER A 320 -0.75 20.79 -19.22
C SER A 320 -1.69 19.63 -19.57
N GLU A 321 -2.91 19.95 -20.04
CA GLU A 321 -3.84 18.91 -20.50
C GLU A 321 -3.27 18.13 -21.70
N ALA A 322 -2.47 18.77 -22.55
CA ALA A 322 -1.76 18.10 -23.64
C ALA A 322 -0.77 17.04 -23.13
N LEU A 323 -0.01 17.35 -22.07
CA LEU A 323 0.90 16.39 -21.44
C LEU A 323 0.12 15.21 -20.83
N ILE A 324 -0.98 15.50 -20.15
CA ILE A 324 -1.85 14.47 -19.57
C ILE A 324 -2.39 13.54 -20.67
N GLN A 325 -2.89 14.10 -21.77
CA GLN A 325 -3.38 13.33 -22.92
C GLN A 325 -2.28 12.49 -23.57
N GLN A 326 -1.06 13.04 -23.72
CA GLN A 326 0.09 12.32 -24.26
C GLN A 326 0.42 11.09 -23.41
N LEU A 327 0.58 11.28 -22.10
CA LEU A 327 0.95 10.21 -21.16
C LEU A 327 -0.16 9.17 -21.01
N ALA A 328 -1.42 9.59 -20.99
CA ALA A 328 -2.57 8.69 -20.95
C ALA A 328 -2.65 7.84 -22.23
N LYS A 329 -2.53 8.47 -23.41
CA LYS A 329 -2.54 7.77 -24.69
C LYS A 329 -1.41 6.75 -24.81
N ALA A 330 -0.21 7.09 -24.36
CA ALA A 330 0.96 6.19 -24.39
C ALA A 330 0.76 4.90 -23.58
N LYS A 331 -0.15 4.90 -22.59
CA LYS A 331 -0.47 3.75 -21.74
C LYS A 331 -1.89 3.21 -21.93
N LEU A 332 -2.58 3.69 -22.96
CA LEU A 332 -3.98 3.35 -23.26
C LEU A 332 -4.89 3.59 -22.03
N LEU A 333 -4.78 4.78 -21.43
CA LEU A 333 -5.59 5.22 -20.29
C LEU A 333 -6.61 6.28 -20.73
N GLU A 334 -7.74 6.34 -20.04
CA GLU A 334 -8.72 7.41 -20.18
C GLU A 334 -8.14 8.71 -19.59
N PRO A 335 -7.95 9.79 -20.38
CA PRO A 335 -7.28 10.99 -19.89
C PRO A 335 -8.00 11.67 -18.72
N ALA A 336 -9.32 11.54 -18.61
CA ALA A 336 -10.14 12.18 -17.58
C ALA A 336 -10.02 11.52 -16.21
N THR A 337 -9.75 10.21 -16.15
CA THR A 337 -9.74 9.45 -14.90
C THR A 337 -8.40 8.77 -14.62
N GLY A 338 -7.54 8.63 -15.63
CA GLY A 338 -6.33 7.81 -15.58
C GLY A 338 -6.59 6.31 -15.53
N LYS A 339 -7.84 5.85 -15.69
CA LYS A 339 -8.17 4.43 -15.67
C LYS A 339 -7.73 3.75 -16.98
N PRO A 340 -7.21 2.52 -16.92
CA PRO A 340 -6.88 1.76 -18.11
C PRO A 340 -8.10 1.53 -19.02
N MET A 341 -7.89 1.62 -20.33
CA MET A 341 -8.89 1.34 -21.36
C MET A 341 -8.66 -0.06 -21.96
N PRO A 342 -9.68 -0.66 -22.60
CA PRO A 342 -9.52 -1.93 -23.31
C PRO A 342 -8.31 -1.92 -24.26
N GLY A 343 -7.49 -2.96 -24.18
CA GLY A 343 -6.22 -3.06 -24.91
C GLY A 343 -5.00 -2.61 -24.09
N SER A 344 -5.17 -1.89 -22.99
CA SER A 344 -4.09 -1.63 -22.04
C SER A 344 -3.68 -2.92 -21.32
N PRO A 345 -2.38 -3.20 -21.12
CA PRO A 345 -1.92 -4.27 -20.23
C PRO A 345 -2.39 -4.11 -18.78
N ALA A 346 -2.74 -2.88 -18.39
CA ALA A 346 -3.27 -2.56 -17.07
C ALA A 346 -4.79 -2.74 -16.97
N PHE A 347 -5.48 -3.05 -18.08
CA PHE A 347 -6.94 -3.22 -18.10
C PHE A 347 -7.35 -4.50 -17.36
N ILE A 348 -8.23 -4.32 -16.38
CA ILE A 348 -8.76 -5.40 -15.56
C ILE A 348 -10.11 -5.80 -16.14
N LYS A 349 -10.24 -7.08 -16.49
CA LYS A 349 -11.47 -7.61 -17.05
C LYS A 349 -12.47 -7.92 -15.93
N ALA A 350 -13.75 -7.72 -16.20
CA ALA A 350 -14.82 -8.11 -15.32
C ALA A 350 -14.75 -9.61 -14.96
N SER A 351 -15.00 -9.93 -13.69
CA SER A 351 -15.02 -11.31 -13.22
C SER A 351 -16.16 -12.11 -13.85
N TYR A 352 -15.94 -13.41 -14.06
CA TYR A 352 -16.96 -14.30 -14.63
C TYR A 352 -17.91 -14.83 -13.53
N PRO A 353 -19.23 -14.91 -13.78
CA PRO A 353 -19.93 -14.49 -15.00
C PRO A 353 -20.07 -12.97 -15.08
N ALA A 354 -19.66 -12.39 -16.21
CA ALA A 354 -19.76 -10.96 -16.43
C ALA A 354 -21.23 -10.55 -16.67
N PRO A 355 -21.70 -9.41 -16.12
CA PRO A 355 -23.04 -8.89 -16.39
C PRO A 355 -23.31 -8.76 -17.89
N THR A 356 -24.52 -9.14 -18.32
CA THR A 356 -25.00 -8.89 -19.69
C THR A 356 -26.22 -7.97 -19.69
N CYS A 357 -26.40 -7.22 -20.77
CA CYS A 357 -27.50 -6.29 -20.96
C CYS A 357 -27.90 -6.22 -22.44
N SER A 358 -29.19 -6.23 -22.75
CA SER A 358 -29.68 -6.21 -24.15
C SER A 358 -29.90 -4.79 -24.66
N SER A 359 -29.80 -4.59 -25.97
CA SER A 359 -30.23 -3.34 -26.63
C SER A 359 -31.63 -2.92 -26.18
N GLY A 360 -31.81 -1.62 -25.94
CA GLY A 360 -33.05 -1.02 -25.43
C GLY A 360 -33.18 -1.05 -23.90
N GLN A 361 -32.34 -1.80 -23.19
CA GLN A 361 -32.28 -1.77 -21.73
C GLN A 361 -31.30 -0.70 -21.23
N ALA A 362 -31.54 -0.21 -20.02
CA ALA A 362 -30.64 0.71 -19.34
C ALA A 362 -29.38 -0.04 -18.86
N CYS A 363 -28.21 0.58 -19.04
CA CYS A 363 -26.93 0.02 -18.62
C CYS A 363 -26.92 -0.12 -17.08
N PRO A 364 -26.66 -1.32 -16.53
CA PRO A 364 -26.75 -1.54 -15.10
C PRO A 364 -25.59 -0.91 -14.31
N GLN A 365 -24.47 -0.59 -14.97
CA GLN A 365 -23.33 0.07 -14.34
C GLN A 365 -22.37 0.66 -15.38
N THR A 366 -21.73 1.78 -15.03
CA THR A 366 -20.70 2.42 -15.85
C THR A 366 -19.52 1.47 -16.08
N GLY A 367 -19.08 1.33 -17.33
CA GLY A 367 -17.94 0.49 -17.69
C GLY A 367 -17.75 0.34 -19.19
N TYR A 368 -16.77 -0.44 -19.61
CA TYR A 368 -16.61 -0.86 -20.99
C TYR A 368 -17.43 -2.12 -21.25
N TRP A 369 -18.24 -2.11 -22.30
CA TRP A 369 -19.07 -3.23 -22.70
C TRP A 369 -18.73 -3.65 -24.13
N GLN A 370 -18.75 -4.95 -24.37
CA GLN A 370 -18.49 -5.55 -25.66
C GLN A 370 -19.77 -6.17 -26.22
N ALA A 371 -20.05 -5.94 -27.49
CA ALA A 371 -21.12 -6.63 -28.21
C ALA A 371 -20.75 -8.10 -28.42
N VAL A 372 -21.53 -9.05 -27.88
CA VAL A 372 -21.17 -10.48 -27.94
C VAL A 372 -22.11 -11.32 -28.79
N ARG A 373 -23.41 -11.00 -28.87
CA ARG A 373 -24.42 -11.81 -29.58
C ARG A 373 -25.52 -10.98 -30.22
N LEU A 374 -26.15 -11.55 -31.25
CA LEU A 374 -27.38 -11.04 -31.86
C LEU A 374 -28.59 -11.70 -31.18
N SER A 375 -29.59 -10.91 -30.78
CA SER A 375 -30.73 -11.42 -30.00
C SER A 375 -31.61 -12.42 -30.76
N ARG A 376 -31.53 -12.44 -32.11
CA ARG A 376 -32.41 -13.22 -33.00
C ARG A 376 -31.77 -14.50 -33.53
N GLN A 377 -30.49 -14.74 -33.28
CA GLN A 377 -29.75 -15.91 -33.80
C GLN A 377 -28.97 -16.57 -32.67
N ALA A 378 -29.54 -17.63 -32.10
CA ALA A 378 -29.01 -18.34 -30.93
C ALA A 378 -27.59 -18.94 -31.13
N TYR A 379 -27.07 -18.93 -32.37
CA TYR A 379 -25.80 -19.56 -32.75
C TYR A 379 -24.82 -18.61 -33.48
N SER A 380 -25.08 -17.29 -33.53
CA SER A 380 -24.16 -16.34 -34.16
C SER A 380 -23.35 -15.56 -33.11
N GLU A 381 -22.03 -15.78 -33.07
CA GLU A 381 -21.10 -14.96 -32.29
C GLU A 381 -20.56 -13.82 -33.16
N LEU A 382 -20.53 -12.59 -32.64
CA LEU A 382 -19.78 -11.50 -33.25
C LEU A 382 -18.29 -11.77 -33.06
N LYS A 383 -17.58 -12.14 -34.14
CA LYS A 383 -16.14 -12.45 -34.09
C LYS A 383 -15.28 -11.30 -33.56
N ASP A 384 -15.64 -10.05 -33.85
CA ASP A 384 -14.97 -8.83 -33.39
C ASP A 384 -16.01 -7.84 -32.84
N GLY A 385 -16.49 -8.11 -31.61
CA GLY A 385 -17.49 -7.28 -30.95
C GLY A 385 -17.03 -5.85 -30.71
N VAL A 386 -17.83 -4.87 -31.12
CA VAL A 386 -17.61 -3.44 -30.82
C VAL A 386 -17.52 -3.24 -29.31
N ILE A 387 -16.46 -2.57 -28.86
CA ILE A 387 -16.30 -2.17 -27.45
C ILE A 387 -16.66 -0.70 -27.31
N ARG A 388 -17.55 -0.39 -26.37
CA ARG A 388 -17.95 0.98 -26.06
C ARG A 388 -18.07 1.17 -24.55
N ARG A 389 -17.70 2.37 -24.08
CA ARG A 389 -17.95 2.78 -22.70
C ARG A 389 -19.39 3.27 -22.58
N PHE A 390 -20.10 2.78 -21.57
CA PHE A 390 -21.45 3.21 -21.24
C PHE A 390 -21.47 3.78 -19.82
N GLU A 391 -22.32 4.77 -19.59
CA GLU A 391 -22.65 5.24 -18.25
C GLU A 391 -23.82 4.45 -17.66
N GLU A 392 -23.87 4.35 -16.33
CA GLU A 392 -25.03 3.79 -15.64
C GLU A 392 -26.32 4.49 -16.08
N ASN A 393 -27.35 3.70 -16.37
CA ASN A 393 -28.63 4.10 -16.95
C ASN A 393 -28.61 4.59 -18.41
N GLU A 394 -27.48 4.58 -19.11
CA GLU A 394 -27.44 4.82 -20.56
C GLU A 394 -28.16 3.69 -21.30
N ILE A 395 -29.00 4.02 -22.28
CA ILE A 395 -29.73 3.01 -23.05
C ILE A 395 -28.77 2.30 -24.02
N MET A 396 -28.70 0.97 -23.91
CA MET A 396 -27.87 0.14 -24.78
C MET A 396 -28.35 0.22 -26.24
N PRO A 397 -27.49 0.61 -27.19
CA PRO A 397 -27.89 0.82 -28.58
C PRO A 397 -28.03 -0.50 -29.32
N THR A 398 -28.78 -0.48 -30.43
CA THR A 398 -28.70 -1.47 -31.49
C THR A 398 -27.39 -1.29 -32.27
N LEU A 399 -26.93 -2.32 -32.97
CA LEU A 399 -25.82 -2.19 -33.91
C LEU A 399 -26.30 -2.48 -35.33
N ARG A 400 -25.72 -1.75 -36.28
CA ARG A 400 -25.95 -1.98 -37.70
C ARG A 400 -25.08 -3.16 -38.14
N VAL A 401 -25.70 -4.29 -38.44
CA VAL A 401 -25.02 -5.55 -38.75
C VAL A 401 -25.28 -5.93 -40.21
N GLN A 402 -24.21 -6.36 -40.89
CA GLN A 402 -24.28 -6.90 -42.23
C GLN A 402 -24.43 -8.43 -42.14
N SER A 403 -25.59 -8.93 -42.55
CA SER A 403 -25.90 -10.36 -42.58
C SER A 403 -25.64 -10.92 -43.98
N HIS A 404 -25.00 -12.08 -44.02
CA HIS A 404 -24.67 -12.79 -45.25
C HIS A 404 -25.50 -14.07 -45.34
N GLU A 405 -26.45 -14.08 -46.27
CA GLU A 405 -27.31 -15.24 -46.52
C GLU A 405 -26.83 -15.93 -47.80
N PRO A 406 -26.12 -17.07 -47.69
CA PRO A 406 -25.63 -17.78 -48.85
C PRO A 406 -26.79 -18.41 -49.64
N ARG A 407 -26.79 -18.22 -50.96
CA ARG A 407 -27.86 -18.71 -51.83
C ARG A 407 -27.31 -19.71 -52.84
N PHE A 408 -27.89 -20.90 -52.89
CA PHE A 408 -27.46 -21.94 -53.82
C PHE A 408 -27.63 -21.48 -55.28
N LEU A 409 -26.54 -21.49 -56.05
CA LEU A 409 -26.45 -21.05 -57.46
C LEU A 409 -26.77 -19.56 -57.72
N LEU A 410 -26.82 -18.72 -56.67
CA LEU A 410 -27.03 -17.27 -56.79
C LEU A 410 -25.95 -16.52 -56.00
N PRO A 411 -25.66 -15.24 -56.35
CA PRO A 411 -24.83 -14.40 -55.49
C PRO A 411 -25.43 -14.30 -54.09
N ASP A 412 -24.56 -14.27 -53.09
CA ASP A 412 -24.98 -14.16 -51.70
C ASP A 412 -25.80 -12.89 -51.47
N ARG A 413 -26.83 -13.00 -50.62
CA ARG A 413 -27.64 -11.85 -50.26
C ARG A 413 -27.00 -11.17 -49.07
N ILE A 414 -26.58 -9.93 -49.29
CA ILE A 414 -26.07 -9.05 -48.24
C ILE A 414 -27.21 -8.14 -47.79
N THR A 415 -27.62 -8.24 -46.54
CA THR A 415 -28.58 -7.32 -45.91
C THR A 415 -27.90 -6.55 -44.79
N VAL A 416 -28.24 -5.27 -44.65
CA VAL A 416 -27.74 -4.43 -43.56
C VAL A 416 -28.94 -3.96 -42.75
N GLY A 417 -29.03 -4.38 -41.49
CA GLY A 417 -30.14 -4.06 -40.60
C GLY A 417 -29.65 -3.60 -39.22
N GLU A 418 -30.51 -2.88 -38.49
CA GLU A 418 -30.30 -2.69 -37.05
C GLU A 418 -30.71 -3.95 -36.32
N GLU A 419 -29.76 -4.54 -35.59
CA GLU A 419 -29.98 -5.73 -34.79
C GLU A 419 -29.91 -5.41 -33.30
N ASN A 420 -30.73 -6.12 -32.53
CA ASN A 420 -30.64 -6.12 -31.07
C ASN A 420 -29.42 -6.94 -30.65
N ILE A 421 -28.61 -6.34 -29.79
CA ILE A 421 -27.31 -6.87 -29.36
C ILE A 421 -27.38 -7.22 -27.88
N GLU A 422 -26.82 -8.36 -27.52
CA GLU A 422 -26.44 -8.64 -26.16
C GLU A 422 -25.04 -8.05 -25.91
N TRP A 423 -24.97 -7.11 -24.97
CA TRP A 423 -23.75 -6.48 -24.50
C TRP A 423 -23.28 -7.21 -23.25
N GLN A 424 -21.98 -7.50 -23.17
CA GLN A 424 -21.34 -8.08 -21.99
C GLN A 424 -20.34 -7.08 -21.41
N LEU A 425 -20.36 -6.91 -20.09
CA LEU A 425 -19.39 -6.07 -19.41
C LEU A 425 -17.98 -6.64 -19.60
N LEU A 426 -17.07 -5.80 -20.06
CA LEU A 426 -15.67 -6.13 -20.23
C LEU A 426 -14.83 -5.72 -19.02
N GLY A 427 -15.15 -4.59 -18.36
CA GLY A 427 -14.43 -4.08 -17.17
C GLY A 427 -14.67 -2.62 -16.88
#